data_AF-A0AAD6X0Y3-F1
#
_entry.id   AF-A0AAD6X0Y3-F1
#
_cell.length_a   1.000
_cell.length_b   1.000
_cell.length_c   1.000
_cell.angle_alpha   90.00
_cell.angle_beta   90.00
_cell.angle_gamma   90.00
#
_symmetry.space_group_name_H-M   'P 1'
#
loop_
_entity.id
_entity.type
_entity.pdbx_description
1 polymer ?
#
loop_
_entity_poly.entity_id
_entity_poly.type
_entity_poly.pdbx_seq_one_letter_code
_entity_poly.pdbx_strand_id
1 'polypeptide(L)'
;TRCEACDNDFGGLFRCRTCLWPRIVCCKCLLAAHREQPLHRIEGVPDFKGITLAALGLVVFLGHGGDKCPKGVRDGNFTILALNGAHDVTMDFCGCENAAPRGTQLEAMCLY
;
A
#
# COMPACT_ATOMS: atom_id res chain seq x y z
N THR A 1 -5.87 15.53 16.58
CA THR A 1 -6.76 14.36 16.72
C THR A 1 -5.89 13.14 16.96
N ARG A 2 -6.35 12.20 17.79
CA ARG A 2 -5.51 11.12 18.33
C ARG A 2 -5.58 9.85 17.47
N CYS A 3 -4.44 9.20 17.27
CA CYS A 3 -4.35 7.92 16.56
C CYS A 3 -4.71 6.73 17.47
N GLU A 4 -5.66 5.87 17.05
CA GLU A 4 -6.08 4.70 17.84
C GLU A 4 -5.01 3.59 18.00
N ALA A 5 -3.91 3.66 17.26
CA ALA A 5 -2.87 2.61 17.27
C ALA A 5 -1.61 2.99 18.05
N CYS A 6 -1.19 4.25 18.01
CA CYS A 6 0.03 4.72 18.69
C CYS A 6 -0.22 5.83 19.70
N ASP A 7 -1.48 6.24 19.88
CA ASP A 7 -1.95 7.17 20.92
C ASP A 7 -1.37 8.59 20.85
N ASN A 8 -0.65 8.90 19.77
CA ASN A 8 -0.09 10.22 19.47
C ASN A 8 -1.09 11.10 18.70
N ASP A 9 -0.93 12.41 18.82
CA ASP A 9 -1.71 13.41 18.10
C ASP A 9 -1.14 13.72 16.71
N PHE A 10 -2.04 13.77 15.73
CA PHE A 10 -1.72 14.15 14.36
C PHE A 10 -2.73 15.15 13.82
N GLY A 11 -2.31 15.95 12.84
CA GLY A 11 -3.17 16.88 12.09
C GLY A 11 -4.00 16.20 10.99
N GLY A 12 -3.72 14.93 10.67
CA GLY A 12 -4.43 14.15 9.68
C GLY A 12 -4.52 12.69 10.09
N LEU A 13 -5.72 12.12 9.98
CA LEU A 13 -6.00 10.71 10.26
C LEU A 13 -6.72 10.08 9.08
N PHE A 14 -6.67 8.76 9.03
CA PHE A 14 -7.17 7.96 7.93
C PHE A 14 -7.90 6.75 8.48
N ARG A 15 -8.85 6.23 7.70
CA ARG A 15 -9.46 4.92 7.95
C ARG A 15 -9.44 4.09 6.68
N CYS A 16 -9.35 2.79 6.85
CA CYS A 16 -9.59 1.85 5.76
C CYS A 16 -11.08 1.49 5.72
N ARG A 17 -11.69 1.47 4.54
CA ARG A 17 -13.08 1.01 4.35
C ARG A 17 -13.20 -0.48 4.04
N THR A 18 -12.09 -1.12 3.68
CA THR A 18 -12.08 -2.53 3.26
C THR A 18 -11.84 -3.47 4.44
N CYS A 19 -11.11 -3.03 5.46
CA CYS A 19 -10.89 -3.82 6.68
C CYS A 19 -12.20 -4.09 7.41
N LEU A 20 -12.35 -5.31 7.94
CA LEU A 20 -13.50 -5.71 8.75
C LEU A 20 -13.65 -4.87 10.03
N TRP A 21 -12.51 -4.50 10.63
CA TRP A 21 -12.44 -3.71 11.87
C TRP A 21 -11.66 -2.41 11.61
N PRO A 22 -12.29 -1.40 10.99
CA PRO A 22 -11.61 -0.18 10.63
C PRO A 22 -11.29 0.67 11.86
N ARG A 23 -10.04 1.13 11.96
CA ARG A 23 -9.56 2.07 12.99
C ARG A 23 -9.24 3.40 12.35
N ILE A 24 -9.39 4.49 13.11
CA ILE A 24 -8.93 5.83 12.70
C ILE A 24 -7.49 6.01 13.21
N VAL A 25 -6.54 6.01 12.28
CA VAL A 25 -5.11 5.99 12.60
C VAL A 25 -4.32 7.00 11.76
N CYS A 26 -3.12 7.33 12.21
CA CYS A 26 -2.22 8.17 11.44
C CYS A 26 -1.65 7.43 10.22
N CYS A 27 -1.09 8.17 9.26
CA CYS A 27 -0.53 7.61 8.02
C CYS A 27 0.47 6.47 8.28
N LYS A 28 1.42 6.65 9.22
CA LYS A 28 2.42 5.63 9.54
C LYS A 28 1.80 4.31 10.02
N CYS A 29 0.84 4.39 10.94
CA CYS A 29 0.15 3.22 11.46
C CYS A 29 -0.73 2.56 10.38
N LEU A 30 -1.37 3.38 9.53
CA LEU A 30 -2.15 2.88 8.40
C LEU A 30 -1.27 2.07 7.45
N LEU A 31 -0.15 2.64 6.99
CA LEU A 31 0.74 1.99 6.03
C LEU A 31 1.35 0.70 6.60
N ALA A 32 1.71 0.69 7.88
CA ALA A 32 2.22 -0.51 8.54
C ALA A 32 1.18 -1.65 8.54
N ALA A 33 -0.09 -1.32 8.80
CA ALA A 33 -1.18 -2.30 8.83
C ALA A 33 -1.63 -2.79 7.45
N HIS A 34 -1.27 -2.10 6.37
CA HIS A 34 -1.72 -2.37 5.00
C HIS A 34 -0.58 -2.78 4.05
N ARG A 35 0.59 -3.11 4.59
CA ARG A 35 1.78 -3.46 3.79
C ARG A 35 1.51 -4.60 2.81
N GLU A 36 0.66 -5.55 3.20
CA GLU A 36 0.32 -6.74 2.42
C GLU A 36 -1.08 -6.65 1.79
N GLN A 37 -1.77 -5.52 1.96
CA GLN A 37 -3.12 -5.28 1.44
C GLN A 37 -3.17 -3.99 0.59
N PRO A 38 -2.38 -3.90 -0.50
CA PRO A 38 -2.23 -2.67 -1.28
C PRO A 38 -3.51 -2.23 -2.00
N LEU A 39 -4.52 -3.11 -2.11
CA LEU A 39 -5.80 -2.85 -2.80
C LEU A 39 -6.94 -2.46 -1.84
N HIS A 40 -6.61 -2.14 -0.59
CA HIS A 40 -7.58 -1.63 0.37
C HIS A 40 -7.90 -0.15 0.10
N ARG A 41 -9.17 0.23 0.22
CA ARG A 41 -9.62 1.61 -0.01
C ARG A 41 -9.50 2.45 1.26
N ILE A 42 -8.82 3.58 1.15
CA ILE A 42 -8.58 4.49 2.28
C ILE A 42 -9.40 5.77 2.11
N GLU A 43 -9.79 6.34 3.24
CA GLU A 43 -10.41 7.65 3.32
C GLU A 43 -9.67 8.53 4.34
N GLY A 44 -9.53 9.83 4.02
CA GLY A 44 -9.13 10.85 4.98
C GLY A 44 -10.25 11.18 5.96
N VAL A 45 -9.89 11.58 7.18
CA VAL A 45 -10.83 11.99 8.22
C VAL A 45 -10.63 13.48 8.51
N PRO A 46 -11.70 14.29 8.66
CA PRO A 46 -13.11 13.90 8.82
C PRO A 46 -13.96 13.94 7.54
N ASP A 47 -13.43 14.37 6.40
CA ASP A 47 -14.20 14.60 5.17
C ASP A 47 -14.47 13.34 4.34
N PHE A 48 -13.94 12.19 4.75
CA PHE A 48 -14.10 10.87 4.12
C PHE A 48 -13.74 10.85 2.63
N LYS A 49 -12.87 11.75 2.19
CA LYS A 49 -12.39 11.75 0.81
C LYS A 49 -11.48 10.55 0.57
N GLY A 50 -11.73 9.86 -0.55
CA GLY A 50 -10.91 8.74 -0.98
C GLY A 50 -9.47 9.16 -1.23
N ILE A 51 -8.53 8.35 -0.75
CA ILE A 51 -7.10 8.47 -1.02
C ILE A 51 -6.51 7.08 -1.22
N THR A 52 -5.51 6.94 -2.08
CA THR A 52 -4.86 5.64 -2.32
C THR A 52 -3.74 5.40 -1.33
N LEU A 53 -3.44 4.14 -1.05
CA LEU A 53 -2.26 3.78 -0.26
C LEU A 53 -0.97 4.25 -0.95
N ALA A 54 -0.91 4.21 -2.29
CA ALA A 54 0.20 4.76 -3.06
C ALA A 54 0.39 6.27 -2.85
N ALA A 55 -0.70 7.06 -2.85
CA ALA A 55 -0.64 8.50 -2.59
C ALA A 55 -0.16 8.83 -1.16
N LEU A 56 -0.42 7.92 -0.22
CA LEU A 56 0.11 7.99 1.15
C LEU A 56 1.56 7.51 1.28
N GLY A 57 2.13 6.93 0.22
CA GLY A 57 3.52 6.50 0.15
C GLY A 57 3.74 4.99 0.29
N LEU A 58 2.69 4.16 0.24
CA LEU A 58 2.87 2.71 0.20
C LEU A 58 3.62 2.30 -1.07
N VAL A 59 4.56 1.37 -0.91
CA VAL A 59 5.30 0.75 -2.00
C VAL A 59 5.18 -0.75 -1.86
N VAL A 60 4.80 -1.42 -2.93
CA VAL A 60 4.87 -2.86 -3.04
C VAL A 60 6.25 -3.24 -3.54
N PHE A 61 7.04 -3.93 -2.71
CA PHE A 61 8.33 -4.45 -3.12
C PHE A 61 8.12 -5.83 -3.73
N LEU A 62 8.54 -6.00 -4.98
CA LEU A 62 8.43 -7.27 -5.70
C LEU A 62 9.71 -8.07 -5.49
N GLY A 63 9.56 -9.36 -5.20
CA GLY A 63 10.65 -10.23 -4.76
C GLY A 63 10.95 -10.08 -3.26
N HIS A 64 11.97 -10.82 -2.79
CA HIS A 64 12.40 -10.85 -1.38
C HIS A 64 11.25 -11.01 -0.36
N GLY A 65 10.17 -11.73 -0.71
CA GLY A 65 9.01 -11.90 0.17
C GLY A 65 8.30 -10.59 0.55
N GLY A 66 8.43 -9.52 -0.25
CA GLY A 66 7.85 -8.22 0.05
C GLY A 66 8.80 -7.24 0.76
N ASP A 67 10.06 -7.60 0.97
CA ASP A 67 11.09 -6.71 1.50
C ASP A 67 11.75 -5.84 0.44
N LYS A 68 12.23 -4.66 0.88
CA LYS A 68 12.89 -3.71 0.00
C LYS A 68 14.18 -4.30 -0.56
N CYS A 69 14.26 -4.40 -1.87
CA CYS A 69 15.48 -4.79 -2.57
C CYS A 69 16.54 -3.67 -2.46
N PRO A 70 17.79 -3.97 -2.05
CA PRO A 70 18.88 -2.97 -2.07
C PRO A 70 19.21 -2.46 -3.48
N LYS A 71 18.96 -3.29 -4.49
CA LYS A 71 19.09 -2.97 -5.92
C LYS A 71 17.74 -2.71 -6.58
N GLY A 72 16.74 -2.35 -5.78
CA GLY A 72 15.38 -2.12 -6.21
C GLY A 72 15.27 -0.98 -7.21
N VAL A 73 14.43 -1.15 -8.22
CA VAL A 73 14.12 -0.09 -9.18
C VAL A 73 12.64 0.21 -9.08
N ARG A 74 12.34 1.42 -8.59
CA ARG A 74 10.98 1.93 -8.54
C ARG A 74 10.55 2.28 -9.95
N ASP A 75 9.50 1.61 -10.43
CA ASP A 75 9.03 1.76 -11.79
C ASP A 75 7.60 2.28 -11.81
N GLY A 76 7.44 3.57 -11.55
CA GLY A 76 6.19 4.28 -11.74
C GLY A 76 5.02 3.82 -10.86
N ASN A 77 3.82 4.30 -11.23
CA ASN A 77 2.55 3.94 -10.64
C ASN A 77 1.82 2.98 -11.59
N PHE A 78 1.31 1.88 -11.05
CA PHE A 78 0.49 0.91 -11.74
C PHE A 78 -0.96 1.12 -11.32
N THR A 79 -1.89 0.89 -12.25
CA THR A 79 -3.31 0.78 -11.91
C THR A 79 -3.72 -0.68 -11.99
N ILE A 80 -4.12 -1.25 -10.86
CA ILE A 80 -4.65 -2.61 -10.76
C ILE A 80 -6.17 -2.54 -10.80
N LEU A 81 -6.78 -3.29 -11.71
CA LEU A 81 -8.23 -3.49 -11.76
C LEU A 81 -8.61 -4.69 -10.89
N ALA A 82 -9.44 -4.47 -9.89
CA ALA A 82 -9.99 -5.51 -9.02
C ALA A 82 -11.52 -5.46 -9.01
N LEU A 83 -12.17 -6.47 -8.43
CA LEU A 83 -13.64 -6.52 -8.31
C LEU A 83 -14.21 -5.30 -7.56
N ASN A 84 -13.40 -4.72 -6.67
CA ASN A 84 -13.71 -3.49 -5.95
C ASN A 84 -13.12 -2.25 -6.66
N GLY A 85 -12.98 -2.24 -7.98
CA GLY A 85 -12.56 -1.09 -8.78
C GLY A 85 -11.06 -0.97 -9.03
N ALA A 86 -10.66 0.18 -9.57
CA ALA A 86 -9.27 0.49 -9.90
C ALA A 86 -8.49 1.00 -8.68
N HIS A 87 -7.24 0.58 -8.55
CA HIS A 87 -6.33 0.98 -7.47
C HIS A 87 -4.98 1.38 -8.03
N ASP A 88 -4.54 2.58 -7.68
CA ASP A 88 -3.18 3.00 -7.98
C ASP A 88 -2.22 2.45 -6.92
N VAL A 89 -1.19 1.75 -7.38
CA VAL A 89 -0.17 1.08 -6.58
C VAL A 89 1.20 1.46 -7.10
N THR A 90 2.08 1.90 -6.20
CA THR A 90 3.49 2.08 -6.56
C THR A 90 4.26 0.78 -6.30
N MET A 91 5.06 0.35 -7.26
CA MET A 91 5.85 -0.88 -7.16
C MET A 91 7.35 -0.61 -7.27
N ASP A 92 8.13 -1.49 -6.65
CA ASP A 92 9.58 -1.50 -6.68
C ASP A 92 10.04 -2.91 -7.07
N PHE A 93 10.66 -3.03 -8.24
CA PHE A 93 11.07 -4.31 -8.81
C PHE A 93 12.43 -4.73 -8.24
N CYS A 94 12.57 -6.02 -7.96
CA CYS A 94 13.86 -6.59 -7.61
C CYS A 94 14.83 -6.49 -8.80
N GLY A 95 15.98 -5.85 -8.55
CA GLY A 95 17.10 -5.72 -9.50
C GLY A 95 18.32 -6.56 -9.12
N CYS A 96 18.14 -7.62 -8.33
CA CYS A 96 19.20 -8.60 -8.09
C CYS A 96 19.55 -9.35 -9.39
N GLU A 97 20.77 -9.87 -9.48
CA GLU A 97 21.26 -10.57 -10.69
C GLU A 97 20.42 -11.81 -11.04
N ASN A 98 19.93 -12.51 -10.02
CA ASN A 98 19.04 -13.66 -10.15
C ASN A 98 17.55 -13.29 -10.02
N ALA A 99 17.19 -12.02 -10.18
CA ALA A 99 15.80 -11.60 -10.13
C ALA A 99 15.01 -12.20 -11.30
N ALA A 100 13.78 -12.63 -11.04
CA ALA A 100 12.88 -13.07 -12.10
C ALA A 100 12.62 -11.93 -13.10
N PRO A 101 12.26 -12.23 -14.36
CA PRO A 101 11.82 -11.22 -15.30
C PRO A 101 10.66 -10.38 -14.73
N ARG A 102 10.55 -9.12 -15.15
CA ARG A 102 9.54 -8.18 -14.62
C ARG A 102 8.11 -8.70 -14.67
N GLY A 103 7.71 -9.36 -15.77
CA GLY A 103 6.38 -9.97 -15.89
C GLY A 103 6.09 -10.99 -14.78
N THR A 104 7.04 -11.89 -14.54
CA THR A 104 6.95 -12.90 -13.47
C THR A 104 6.98 -12.28 -12.07
N GLN A 105 7.69 -11.16 -11.88
CA GLN A 105 7.64 -10.45 -10.60
C GLN A 105 6.25 -9.86 -10.29
N LEU A 106 5.47 -9.49 -11.31
CA LEU A 106 4.10 -8.99 -11.14
C LEU A 106 3.12 -10.12 -10.77
N GLU A 107 3.33 -11.32 -11.32
CA GLU A 107 2.51 -12.51 -11.03
C GLU A 107 2.53 -12.89 -9.53
N ALA A 108 3.58 -12.49 -8.80
CA ALA A 108 3.72 -12.72 -7.36
C ALA A 108 2.67 -11.99 -6.51
N MET A 109 1.86 -11.08 -7.09
CA MET A 109 0.80 -10.38 -6.37
C MET A 109 -0.51 -11.16 -6.25
N CYS A 110 -0.60 -12.42 -6.71
CA CYS A 110 -1.79 -13.28 -6.63
C CYS A 110 -3.09 -12.57 -7.07
N LEU A 111 -3.02 -11.80 -8.15
CA LEU A 111 -4.17 -11.18 -8.80
C LEU A 111 -4.76 -12.17 -9.82
N TYR A 112 -5.47 -13.19 -9.34
CA TYR A 112 -6.22 -14.13 -10.16
C TYR A 112 -7.72 -13.94 -10.02
#